data_AF-A0A0C9VWF6-F1
#
_entry.id   AF-A0A0C9VWF6-F1
#
_cell.length_a   1.000
_cell.length_b   1.000
_cell.length_c   1.000
_cell.angle_alpha   90.00
_cell.angle_beta   90.00
_cell.angle_gamma   90.00
#
_symmetry.space_group_name_H-M   'P 1'
#
loop_
_entity.id
_entity.type
_entity.pdbx_description
1 polymer ?
#
loop_
_entity_poly.entity_id
_entity_poly.type
_entity_poly.pdbx_seq_one_letter_code
_entity_poly.pdbx_strand_id
1 'polypeptide(L)' 'YPQLSKMAIDYLAIQGSATPVERVWSAASDTDTKKRNRLSPERLQALQLLKNVYRKRRLHRMS' A
#
# COMPACT_ATOMS: atom_id res chain seq x y z
N TYR A 1 -3.05 -17.65 26.73
CA TYR A 1 -4.27 -16.91 26.36
C TYR A 1 -4.44 -16.83 24.84
N PRO A 2 -4.91 -17.89 24.18
CA PRO A 2 -4.97 -17.97 22.72
C PRO A 2 -5.94 -16.98 22.05
N GLN A 3 -6.96 -16.50 22.77
CA GLN A 3 -7.89 -15.48 22.27
C GLN A 3 -7.33 -14.07 22.44
N LEU A 4 -6.75 -13.76 23.61
CA LEU A 4 -6.12 -12.47 23.88
C LEU A 4 -4.95 -12.20 22.94
N SER A 5 -4.16 -13.23 22.61
CA SER A 5 -3.05 -13.09 21.66
C SER A 5 -3.54 -12.76 20.24
N LYS A 6 -4.68 -13.32 19.80
CA LYS A 6 -5.28 -13.01 18.49
C LYS A 6 -5.77 -11.57 18.45
N MET A 7 -6.51 -11.14 19.48
CA MET A 7 -6.96 -9.75 19.61
C MET A 7 -5.78 -8.78 19.59
N ALA A 8 -4.71 -9.06 20.35
CA ALA A 8 -3.52 -8.22 20.38
C ALA A 8 -2.86 -8.10 19.00
N ILE A 9 -2.77 -9.19 18.24
CA ILE A 9 -2.23 -9.16 16.87
C ILE A 9 -3.08 -8.27 15.96
N ASP A 10 -4.41 -8.39 16.01
CA ASP A 10 -5.31 -7.58 15.19
C ASP A 10 -5.20 -6.08 15.54
N TYR A 11 -5.17 -5.76 16.84
CA TYR A 11 -5.01 -4.38 17.31
C TYR A 11 -3.65 -3.78 16.95
N LEU A 12 -2.57 -4.54 17.06
CA LEU A 12 -1.22 -4.09 16.71
C LEU A 12 -1.01 -3.99 15.19
N ALA A 13 -1.77 -4.74 14.39
CA ALA A 13 -1.75 -4.66 12.93
C ALA A 13 -2.45 -3.40 12.39
N ILE A 14 -3.35 -2.80 13.17
CA ILE A 14 -3.94 -1.48 12.85
C ILE A 14 -2.83 -0.45 12.99
N GLN A 15 -2.34 0.04 11.86
CA GLN A 15 -1.29 1.06 11.86
C GLN A 15 -1.84 2.36 12.48
N GLY A 16 -1.34 2.74 13.66
CA GLY A 16 -1.78 3.93 14.39
C GLY A 16 -1.42 5.27 13.76
N SER A 17 -0.87 5.28 12.54
CA SER A 17 -0.53 6.50 11.81
C SER A 17 -0.97 6.43 10.36
N ALA A 18 -1.33 7.58 9.80
CA ALA A 18 -1.66 7.74 8.38
C ALA A 18 -0.43 7.65 7.45
N THR A 19 0.77 7.39 7.99
CA THR A 19 2.02 7.31 7.20
C THR A 19 1.99 6.32 6.02
N PRO A 20 1.29 5.16 6.07
CA PRO A 20 1.19 4.26 4.92
C PRO A 20 0.32 4.85 3.81
N VAL A 21 -0.78 5.53 4.16
CA VAL A 21 -1.68 6.14 3.17
C VAL A 21 -1.02 7.35 2.54
N GLU A 22 -0.34 8.19 3.33
CA GLU A 22 0.42 9.34 2.82
C GLU A 22 1.53 8.89 1.85
N ARG A 23 2.26 7.82 2.18
CA ARG A 23 3.29 7.27 1.28
C ARG A 23 2.69 6.77 -0.05
N VAL A 24 1.53 6.12 -0.01
CA VAL A 24 0.80 5.71 -1.23
C VAL A 24 0.35 6.94 -2.02
N TRP A 25 -0.11 7.99 -1.34
CA TRP A 25 -0.56 9.23 -1.95
C TRP A 25 0.57 10.05 -2.56
N SER A 26 1.74 10.16 -1.92
CA SER A 26 2.92 10.78 -2.51
C SER A 26 3.40 10.03 -3.76
N ALA A 27 3.42 8.69 -3.70
CA ALA A 27 3.79 7.86 -4.86
C ALA A 27 2.76 7.94 -6.00
N ALA A 28 1.48 8.08 -5.66
CA ALA A 28 0.40 8.36 -6.59
C ALA A 28 0.56 9.74 -7.23
N SER A 29 0.80 10.76 -6.42
CA SER A 29 1.03 12.14 -6.87
C SER A 29 2.22 12.26 -7.82
N ASP A 30 3.35 11.58 -7.53
CA ASP A 30 4.50 11.53 -8.44
C ASP A 30 4.16 10.90 -9.81
N THR A 31 3.23 9.94 -9.83
CA THR A 31 2.75 9.28 -11.06
C THR A 31 1.72 10.14 -11.80
N ASP A 32 0.98 10.98 -11.07
CA ASP A 32 -0.10 11.84 -11.56
C ASP A 32 0.42 13.19 -12.11
N THR A 33 1.25 13.92 -11.35
CA THR A 33 1.51 15.35 -11.61
C THR A 33 2.81 15.70 -12.34
N LYS A 34 3.73 14.76 -12.61
CA LYS A 34 5.02 15.10 -13.26
C LYS A 34 5.19 14.68 -14.72
N LYS A 35 4.35 13.80 -15.26
CA LYS A 35 4.49 13.35 -16.65
C LYS A 35 3.13 13.13 -17.28
N ARG A 36 2.46 14.20 -17.72
CA ARG A 36 1.43 14.30 -18.80
C ARG A 36 0.65 13.03 -19.21
N ASN A 37 0.34 12.14 -18.29
CA ASN A 37 -0.41 10.93 -18.53
C ASN A 37 -1.76 11.22 -17.90
N ARG A 38 -2.74 11.53 -18.74
CA ARG A 38 -4.16 11.58 -18.36
C ARG A 38 -4.63 10.16 -17.98
N LEU A 39 -4.04 9.59 -16.95
CA LEU A 39 -4.54 8.39 -16.31
C LEU A 39 -5.73 8.82 -15.48
N SER A 40 -6.89 8.23 -15.74
CA SER A 40 -8.03 8.44 -14.85
C SER A 40 -7.64 7.99 -13.44
N PRO A 41 -8.24 8.59 -12.39
CA PRO A 41 -8.01 8.19 -11.00
C PRO A 41 -8.15 6.68 -10.79
N GLU A 42 -9.11 6.04 -11.47
CA GLU A 42 -9.33 4.59 -11.46
C GLU A 42 -8.11 3.80 -11.98
N ARG A 43 -7.55 4.21 -13.12
CA ARG A 43 -6.37 3.54 -13.71
C ARG A 43 -5.14 3.72 -12.83
N LEU A 44 -5.00 4.90 -12.23
CA LEU A 44 -3.91 5.17 -11.30
C LEU A 44 -4.02 4.30 -10.04
N GLN A 45 -5.23 4.13 -9.50
CA GLN A 45 -5.49 3.29 -8.34
C GLN A 45 -5.19 1.81 -8.64
N ALA A 46 -5.64 1.30 -9.80
CA ALA A 46 -5.33 -0.05 -10.27
C ALA A 46 -3.81 -0.27 -10.44
N LEU A 47 -3.08 0.71 -10.97
CA LEU A 47 -1.64 0.66 -11.11
C LEU A 47 -0.91 0.60 -9.76
N GLN A 48 -1.34 1.40 -8.78
CA GLN A 48 -0.71 1.35 -7.45
C GLN A 48 -0.96 0.03 -6.73
N LEU A 49 -2.16 -0.55 -6.86
CA LEU A 49 -2.46 -1.89 -6.37
C LEU A 49 -1.55 -2.94 -7.03
N LEU A 50 -1.44 -2.91 -8.36
CA LEU A 50 -0.61 -3.83 -9.13
C LEU A 50 0.87 -3.74 -8.72
N LYS A 51 1.39 -2.51 -8.60
CA LYS A 51 2.76 -2.24 -8.14
C LYS A 51 3.01 -2.83 -6.75
N ASN A 52 2.06 -2.70 -5.82
CA ASN A 52 2.18 -3.25 -4.48
C ASN A 52 2.19 -4.79 -4.49
N VAL A 53 1.34 -5.43 -5.30
CA VAL A 53 1.33 -6.89 -5.47
C VAL A 53 2.67 -7.40 -5.98
N TYR A 54 3.24 -6.78 -7.02
CA TYR A 54 4.55 -7.17 -7.53
C TYR A 54 5.67 -6.95 -6.52
N ARG A 55 5.64 -5.86 -5.75
CA ARG A 55 6.61 -5.61 -4.68
C ARG A 55 6.56 -6.70 -3.61
N LYS A 56 5.35 -7.07 -3.15
CA LYS A 56 5.17 -8.18 -2.20
C LYS A 56 5.69 -9.49 -2.81
N ARG A 57 5.33 -9.83 -4.04
CA ARG A 57 5.80 -11.05 -4.71
C ARG A 57 7.32 -11.10 -4.85
N ARG A 58 7.98 -9.97 -5.14
CA ARG A 58 9.44 -9.89 -5.18
C ARG A 58 10.07 -10.15 -3.82
N LEU A 59 9.49 -9.57 -2.76
CA LEU A 59 9.96 -9.77 -1.38
C LEU A 59 9.87 -11.26 -0.97
N HIS A 60 8.78 -11.94 -1.30
CA HIS A 60 8.60 -13.38 -1.03
C HIS A 60 9.52 -14.28 -1.85
N ARG A 61 9.99 -13.83 -3.03
CA ARG A 61 10.88 -14.62 -3.89
C ARG A 61 12.37 -14.49 -3.50
N MET A 62 12.68 -13.60 -2.56
CA MET A 62 14.04 -13.35 -2.07
C MET A 62 14.25 -13.82 -0.61
N SER A 63 13.22 -14.44 -0.01
CA SER A 63 13.24 -15.07 1.31
C SER A 63 13.15 -16.58 1.17
#